data_AF-A0A358Y1R7-F1
#
_entry.id   AF-A0A358Y1R7-F1
#
_cell.length_a   1.000
_cell.length_b   1.000
_cell.length_c   1.000
_cell.angle_alpha   90.00
_cell.angle_beta   90.00
_cell.angle_gamma   90.00
#
_symmetry.space_group_name_H-M   'P 1'
#
loop_
_entity.id
_entity.type
_entity.pdbx_description
1 polymer ?
#
loop_
_entity_poly.entity_id
_entity_poly.type
_entity_poly.pdbx_seq_one_letter_code
_entity_poly.pdbx_strand_id
1 'polypeptide(L)'
;MFAAAVIPETGGVEWVAYRVLPESIGVASLLPRWWEADRLLEKGQSADGLEQVPSFVQPDLSTAQDREYRTYEVQMVVEDKGRLTPLTSFAATPYWAELNLLSNMSGLPQSMRTGPWSGLDQAINELTASVTSVYVVAGPVKFRQSRNRYDGSGRADAFFKVVSDGKRVAAFLFDATLPPHAHFCSQISSLTEIEDKTSLALFPDAELSESGDLVVALGCS
;
A
#
# COMPACT_ATOMS: atom_id res chain seq x y z
N MET A 1 -14.23 1.48 -0.05
CA MET A 1 -12.95 1.56 -0.79
C MET A 1 -11.82 0.98 0.04
N PHE A 2 -11.64 1.43 1.29
CA PHE A 2 -10.88 0.72 2.31
C PHE A 2 -11.38 1.17 3.69
N ALA A 3 -11.07 0.42 4.73
CA ALA A 3 -11.07 0.86 6.11
C ALA A 3 -9.61 1.03 6.54
N ALA A 4 -9.33 1.95 7.45
CA ALA A 4 -7.98 2.15 7.98
C ALA A 4 -8.00 2.34 9.49
N ALA A 5 -6.99 1.81 10.17
CA ALA A 5 -6.62 2.25 11.50
C ALA A 5 -5.44 3.22 11.39
N VAL A 6 -5.57 4.36 12.07
CA VAL A 6 -4.59 5.44 12.06
C VAL A 6 -4.27 5.81 13.50
N ILE A 7 -2.98 5.97 13.80
CA ILE A 7 -2.47 6.40 15.10
C ILE A 7 -2.83 7.87 15.31
N PRO A 8 -3.73 8.23 16.25
CA PRO A 8 -4.21 9.61 16.40
C PRO A 8 -3.10 10.62 16.67
N GLU A 9 -2.03 10.22 17.38
CA GLU A 9 -0.95 11.10 17.79
C GLU A 9 -0.01 11.47 16.64
N THR A 10 0.12 10.59 15.63
CA THR A 10 1.12 10.74 14.56
C THR A 10 0.52 10.84 13.15
N GLY A 11 -0.77 10.51 13.01
CA GLY A 11 -1.43 10.38 11.70
C GLY A 11 -0.91 9.20 10.86
N GLY A 12 -0.05 8.34 11.42
CA GLY A 12 0.51 7.17 10.75
C GLY A 12 -0.49 6.03 10.65
N VAL A 13 -0.51 5.34 9.51
CA VAL A 13 -1.43 4.21 9.25
C VAL A 13 -0.90 2.94 9.89
N GLU A 14 -1.72 2.25 10.69
CA GLU A 14 -1.39 0.94 11.28
C GLU A 14 -1.74 -0.20 10.32
N TRP A 15 -2.92 -0.14 9.72
CA TRP A 15 -3.35 -1.08 8.69
C TRP A 15 -4.46 -0.45 7.83
N VAL A 16 -4.60 -0.97 6.62
CA VAL A 16 -5.76 -0.78 5.74
C VAL A 16 -6.39 -2.14 5.46
N ALA A 17 -7.71 -2.18 5.35
CA ALA A 17 -8.46 -3.36 4.95
C ALA A 17 -9.38 -3.00 3.79
N TYR A 18 -9.42 -3.82 2.75
CA TYR A 18 -10.23 -3.56 1.57
C TYR A 18 -10.73 -4.85 0.92
N ARG A 19 -11.81 -4.71 0.15
CA ARG A 19 -12.39 -5.80 -0.63
C ARG A 19 -12.36 -5.41 -2.10
N VAL A 20 -11.67 -6.20 -2.90
CA VAL A 20 -11.61 -6.03 -4.36
C VAL A 20 -12.76 -6.81 -4.98
N LEU A 21 -13.46 -6.18 -5.92
CA LEU A 21 -14.55 -6.76 -6.68
C LEU A 21 -14.17 -6.74 -8.17
N PRO A 22 -14.63 -7.69 -9.00
CA PRO A 22 -14.37 -7.67 -10.44
C PRO A 22 -14.71 -6.32 -11.09
N GLU A 23 -15.85 -5.73 -10.69
CA GLU A 23 -16.35 -4.46 -11.21
C GLU A 23 -15.63 -3.22 -10.66
N SER A 24 -14.82 -3.34 -9.60
CA SER A 24 -14.05 -2.22 -9.06
C SER A 24 -12.73 -2.00 -9.81
N ILE A 25 -12.21 -3.05 -10.45
CA ILE A 25 -10.93 -3.04 -11.15
C ILE A 25 -11.03 -2.17 -12.42
N GLY A 26 -10.02 -1.34 -12.65
CA GLY A 26 -9.98 -0.51 -13.85
C GLY A 26 -8.59 0.01 -14.20
N VAL A 27 -8.53 0.75 -15.31
CA VAL A 27 -7.31 1.37 -15.80
C VAL A 27 -7.05 2.67 -15.02
N ALA A 28 -6.01 2.67 -14.19
CA ALA A 28 -5.66 3.82 -13.37
C ALA A 28 -4.64 4.79 -14.02
N SER A 29 -4.22 4.56 -15.27
CA SER A 29 -3.16 5.37 -15.91
C SER A 29 -3.53 6.86 -15.98
N LEU A 30 -4.79 7.16 -16.30
CA LEU A 30 -5.31 8.51 -16.43
C LEU A 30 -5.85 9.13 -15.13
N LEU A 31 -5.89 8.39 -14.02
CA LEU A 31 -6.40 8.92 -12.76
C LEU A 31 -5.38 9.89 -12.11
N PRO A 32 -5.76 11.14 -11.79
CA PRO A 32 -4.83 12.06 -11.16
C PRO A 32 -4.41 11.57 -9.77
N ARG A 33 -3.17 11.88 -9.39
CA ARG A 33 -2.60 11.51 -8.08
C ARG A 33 -2.32 12.78 -7.29
N TRP A 34 -2.97 12.92 -6.16
CA TRP A 34 -2.71 13.96 -5.17
C TRP A 34 -2.73 13.34 -3.78
N TRP A 35 -2.50 14.17 -2.77
CA TRP A 35 -2.54 13.79 -1.37
C TRP A 35 -3.59 14.67 -0.70
N GLU A 36 -4.56 14.06 -0.02
CA GLU A 36 -5.62 14.77 0.67
C GLU A 36 -5.65 14.33 2.14
N ALA A 37 -5.76 15.29 3.06
CA ALA A 37 -5.93 14.97 4.47
C ALA A 37 -7.31 14.33 4.71
N ASP A 38 -7.35 13.37 5.63
CA ASP A 38 -8.60 12.73 6.02
C ASP A 38 -9.38 13.65 6.96
N ARG A 39 -10.55 14.11 6.50
CA ARG A 39 -11.40 15.06 7.24
C ARG A 39 -12.00 14.46 8.51
N LEU A 40 -12.00 13.13 8.64
CA LEU A 40 -12.51 12.43 9.82
C LEU A 40 -11.50 12.42 10.97
N LEU A 41 -10.24 12.77 10.70
CA LEU A 41 -9.19 12.81 11.72
C LEU A 41 -9.09 14.23 12.29
N GLU A 42 -9.72 14.46 13.44
CA GLU A 42 -9.84 15.79 14.09
C GLU A 42 -8.48 16.43 14.47
N LYS A 43 -7.47 15.61 14.73
CA LYS A 43 -6.09 15.99 15.07
C LYS A 43 -5.15 14.88 14.63
N GLY A 44 -4.06 15.19 13.95
CA GLY A 44 -2.98 14.21 13.68
C GLY A 44 -2.46 14.17 12.25
N GLN A 45 -3.23 14.66 11.27
CA GLN A 45 -2.73 14.88 9.92
C GLN A 45 -2.49 16.37 9.71
N SER A 46 -1.63 16.97 10.54
CA SER A 46 -1.19 18.33 10.27
C SER A 46 -0.50 18.33 8.91
N ALA A 47 -1.07 19.10 7.99
CA ALA A 47 -0.36 19.57 6.82
C ALA A 47 0.89 20.40 7.22
N ASP A 48 1.15 20.67 8.50
CA ASP A 48 2.44 21.21 8.98
C ASP A 48 3.65 20.30 8.66
N GLY A 49 3.44 18.98 8.47
CA GLY A 49 4.47 18.11 7.87
C GLY A 49 4.61 18.25 6.35
N LEU A 50 3.66 18.93 5.72
CA LEU A 50 3.64 19.36 4.31
C LEU A 50 4.04 20.85 4.17
N GLU A 51 4.22 21.60 5.27
CA GLU A 51 4.67 23.00 5.30
C GLU A 51 6.20 23.14 5.24
N GLN A 52 6.96 22.03 5.14
CA GLN A 52 8.20 22.14 4.37
C GLN A 52 7.79 22.40 2.93
N VAL A 53 7.72 23.70 2.62
CA VAL A 53 7.59 24.31 1.28
C VAL A 53 7.93 23.26 0.23
N PRO A 54 7.04 22.96 -0.74
CA PRO A 54 7.42 22.09 -1.83
C PRO A 54 8.69 22.69 -2.41
N SER A 55 9.83 22.03 -2.21
CA SER A 55 10.98 22.31 -3.03
C SER A 55 10.55 21.80 -4.39
N PHE A 56 9.96 22.69 -5.19
CA PHE A 56 9.67 22.49 -6.59
C PHE A 56 11.03 22.25 -7.26
N VAL A 57 11.53 21.04 -7.19
CA VAL A 57 12.62 20.63 -8.06
C VAL A 57 11.93 20.32 -9.36
N GLN A 58 11.85 21.33 -10.23
CA GLN A 58 11.72 21.03 -11.65
C GLN A 58 12.95 20.21 -12.01
N PRO A 59 12.82 18.95 -12.44
CA PRO A 59 13.93 18.27 -13.05
C PRO A 59 14.39 19.13 -14.24
N ASP A 60 15.70 19.31 -14.41
CA ASP A 60 16.23 20.00 -15.58
C ASP A 60 15.99 19.12 -16.82
N LEU A 61 14.82 19.32 -17.44
CA LEU A 61 14.38 18.63 -18.63
C LEU A 61 14.83 19.34 -19.92
N SER A 62 15.82 20.24 -19.84
CA SER A 62 16.33 20.96 -21.02
C SER A 62 16.84 20.03 -22.12
N THR A 63 17.21 18.79 -21.76
CA THR A 63 17.77 17.78 -22.67
C THR A 63 16.85 16.59 -22.98
N ALA A 64 15.63 16.53 -22.43
CA ALA A 64 14.72 15.40 -22.59
C ALA A 64 13.93 15.47 -23.93
N GLN A 65 13.91 14.35 -24.69
CA GLN A 65 13.24 14.27 -26.00
C GLN A 65 11.72 14.48 -25.95
N ASP A 66 11.05 14.13 -24.85
CA ASP A 66 9.58 14.15 -24.74
C ASP A 66 9.03 15.40 -24.01
N ARG A 67 9.82 16.48 -23.95
CA ARG A 67 9.50 17.71 -23.19
C ARG A 67 8.12 18.28 -23.54
N GLU A 68 7.71 18.21 -24.79
CA GLU A 68 6.46 18.81 -25.28
C GLU A 68 5.20 18.07 -24.79
N TYR A 69 5.32 16.82 -24.33
CA TYR A 69 4.21 16.02 -23.82
C TYR A 69 4.10 15.98 -22.29
N ARG A 70 5.05 16.58 -21.55
CA ARG A 70 5.08 16.55 -20.07
C ARG A 70 4.70 17.90 -19.47
N THR A 71 3.43 18.29 -19.62
CA THR A 71 2.98 19.63 -19.20
C THR A 71 2.68 19.77 -17.71
N TYR A 72 2.67 18.69 -16.89
CA TYR A 72 2.27 18.78 -15.47
C TYR A 72 2.97 17.79 -14.53
N GLU A 73 4.25 17.45 -14.74
CA GLU A 73 5.02 16.71 -13.73
C GLU A 73 5.43 17.64 -12.58
N VAL A 74 4.51 17.87 -11.65
CA VAL A 74 4.82 18.41 -10.33
C VAL A 74 5.49 17.27 -9.53
N GLN A 75 6.82 17.22 -9.56
CA GLN A 75 7.59 16.44 -8.58
C GLN A 75 7.50 17.14 -7.23
N MET A 76 6.45 16.84 -6.48
CA MET A 76 6.44 17.10 -5.04
C MET A 76 7.48 16.19 -4.37
N VAL A 77 7.93 16.55 -3.16
CA VAL A 77 8.85 15.76 -2.31
C VAL A 77 8.12 14.50 -1.76
N VAL A 78 7.66 13.68 -2.71
CA VAL A 78 6.63 12.64 -2.63
C VAL A 78 7.25 11.24 -2.76
N GLU A 79 8.57 11.12 -2.82
CA GLU A 79 9.26 9.83 -2.92
C GLU A 79 9.03 8.91 -1.71
N ASP A 80 8.81 9.48 -0.53
CA ASP A 80 8.78 8.69 0.72
C ASP A 80 7.43 8.06 1.07
N LYS A 81 6.31 8.46 0.45
CA LYS A 81 5.00 7.88 0.76
C LYS A 81 4.40 7.09 -0.40
N GLY A 82 3.77 5.96 -0.08
CA GLY A 82 3.05 5.09 -1.02
C GLY A 82 1.69 4.68 -0.53
N ARG A 83 0.81 4.39 -1.49
CA ARG A 83 -0.53 3.84 -1.26
C ARG A 83 -0.42 2.39 -0.77
N LEU A 84 -1.13 2.07 0.30
CA LEU A 84 -1.31 0.70 0.76
C LEU A 84 -2.43 -0.01 0.01
N THR A 85 -3.52 0.71 -0.29
CA THR A 85 -4.62 0.26 -1.15
C THR A 85 -4.39 0.74 -2.59
N PRO A 86 -4.29 -0.16 -3.58
CA PRO A 86 -3.94 0.18 -4.95
C PRO A 86 -5.07 0.89 -5.72
N LEU A 87 -4.70 1.89 -6.54
CA LEU A 87 -5.62 2.59 -7.45
C LEU A 87 -6.28 1.65 -8.47
N THR A 88 -5.53 0.70 -9.01
CA THR A 88 -6.00 -0.21 -10.07
C THR A 88 -7.15 -1.10 -9.61
N SER A 89 -7.20 -1.49 -8.32
CA SER A 89 -8.27 -2.31 -7.77
C SER A 89 -9.60 -1.57 -7.63
N PHE A 90 -9.61 -0.23 -7.69
CA PHE A 90 -10.83 0.56 -7.52
C PHE A 90 -11.03 1.66 -8.58
N ALA A 91 -10.25 1.64 -9.66
CA ALA A 91 -10.27 2.66 -10.69
C ALA A 91 -11.60 2.74 -11.47
N ALA A 92 -12.40 1.67 -11.45
CA ALA A 92 -13.73 1.65 -12.08
C ALA A 92 -14.86 2.08 -11.13
N THR A 93 -14.54 2.59 -9.93
CA THR A 93 -15.53 3.04 -8.95
C THR A 93 -15.62 4.57 -8.92
N PRO A 94 -16.77 5.19 -8.58
CA PRO A 94 -16.86 6.65 -8.46
C PRO A 94 -16.10 7.20 -7.25
N TYR A 95 -15.69 6.35 -6.31
CA TYR A 95 -15.05 6.76 -5.06
C TYR A 95 -13.51 6.81 -5.16
N TRP A 96 -12.91 6.48 -6.33
CA TRP A 96 -11.45 6.24 -6.48
C TRP A 96 -10.57 7.36 -5.90
N ALA A 97 -11.10 8.58 -5.83
CA ALA A 97 -10.44 9.74 -5.25
C ALA A 97 -10.07 9.52 -3.76
N GLU A 98 -10.82 8.72 -3.00
CA GLU A 98 -10.53 8.39 -1.60
C GLU A 98 -9.17 7.65 -1.45
N LEU A 99 -8.66 7.01 -2.51
CA LEU A 99 -7.33 6.38 -2.47
C LEU A 99 -6.18 7.39 -2.41
N ASN A 100 -6.48 8.69 -2.56
CA ASN A 100 -5.54 9.80 -2.36
C ASN A 100 -5.49 10.30 -0.91
N LEU A 101 -6.34 9.76 -0.02
CA LEU A 101 -6.35 10.15 1.39
C LEU A 101 -5.05 9.71 2.08
N LEU A 102 -4.51 10.57 2.94
CA LEU A 102 -3.31 10.29 3.73
C LEU A 102 -3.49 9.09 4.68
N SER A 103 -4.73 8.75 5.04
CA SER A 103 -5.06 7.52 5.79
C SER A 103 -4.85 6.23 4.98
N ASN A 104 -4.58 6.32 3.67
CA ASN A 104 -4.15 5.20 2.80
C ASN A 104 -2.63 5.20 2.54
N MET A 105 -1.87 6.07 3.19
CA MET A 105 -0.49 6.37 2.82
C MET A 105 0.48 6.04 3.93
N SER A 106 1.54 5.33 3.59
CA SER A 106 2.62 5.00 4.52
C SER A 106 3.98 5.23 3.88
N GLY A 107 5.05 5.16 4.69
CA GLY A 107 6.44 5.32 4.29
C GLY A 107 6.98 4.21 3.36
N LEU A 108 6.18 3.77 2.38
CA LEU A 108 6.41 2.62 1.52
C LEU A 108 7.53 2.92 0.51
N PRO A 109 8.69 2.25 0.59
CA PRO A 109 9.85 2.52 -0.25
C PRO A 109 9.55 2.42 -1.74
N GLN A 110 10.09 3.35 -2.55
CA GLN A 110 9.89 3.36 -4.00
C GLN A 110 10.25 2.03 -4.68
N SER A 111 11.37 1.41 -4.28
CA SER A 111 11.79 0.11 -4.82
C SER A 111 10.70 -0.94 -4.67
N MET A 112 10.06 -0.99 -3.50
CA MET A 112 8.98 -1.92 -3.23
C MET A 112 7.70 -1.53 -3.98
N ARG A 113 7.37 -0.24 -4.01
CA ARG A 113 6.18 0.31 -4.71
C ARG A 113 6.15 -0.05 -6.18
N THR A 114 7.28 0.10 -6.87
CA THR A 114 7.36 -0.17 -8.32
C THR A 114 7.74 -1.62 -8.65
N GLY A 115 7.95 -2.45 -7.63
CA GLY A 115 8.38 -3.83 -7.77
C GLY A 115 7.42 -4.80 -7.08
N PRO A 116 7.85 -5.53 -6.04
CA PRO A 116 7.08 -6.62 -5.47
C PRO A 116 5.69 -6.22 -4.95
N TRP A 117 5.52 -4.99 -4.42
CA TRP A 117 4.22 -4.55 -3.90
C TRP A 117 3.19 -4.40 -5.02
N SER A 118 3.55 -3.70 -6.10
CA SER A 118 2.68 -3.54 -7.27
C SER A 118 2.48 -4.85 -8.03
N GLY A 119 3.48 -5.74 -8.04
CA GLY A 119 3.35 -7.08 -8.62
C GLY A 119 2.25 -7.89 -7.93
N LEU A 120 2.23 -7.88 -6.59
CA LEU A 120 1.15 -8.53 -5.84
C LEU A 120 -0.20 -7.83 -6.04
N ASP A 121 -0.24 -6.49 -6.14
CA ASP A 121 -1.49 -5.76 -6.46
C ASP A 121 -2.07 -6.18 -7.82
N GLN A 122 -1.19 -6.38 -8.82
CA GLN A 122 -1.60 -6.89 -10.13
C GLN A 122 -2.14 -8.31 -10.03
N ALA A 123 -1.43 -9.21 -9.34
CA ALA A 123 -1.89 -10.59 -9.15
C ALA A 123 -3.24 -10.67 -8.42
N ILE A 124 -3.48 -9.82 -7.43
CA ILE A 124 -4.78 -9.73 -6.74
C ILE A 124 -5.89 -9.29 -7.71
N ASN A 125 -5.63 -8.32 -8.58
CA ASN A 125 -6.60 -7.89 -9.58
C ASN A 125 -6.89 -8.99 -10.60
N GLU A 126 -5.86 -9.68 -11.10
CA GLU A 126 -6.00 -10.78 -12.05
C GLU A 126 -6.78 -11.96 -11.44
N LEU A 127 -6.46 -12.34 -10.20
CA LEU A 127 -7.24 -13.34 -9.47
C LEU A 127 -8.69 -12.89 -9.31
N THR A 128 -8.91 -11.67 -8.83
CA THR A 128 -10.26 -11.15 -8.56
C THR A 128 -11.10 -11.07 -9.84
N ALA A 129 -10.51 -10.78 -11.00
CA ALA A 129 -11.23 -10.81 -12.28
C ALA A 129 -11.81 -12.20 -12.62
N SER A 130 -11.31 -13.27 -11.98
CA SER A 130 -11.76 -14.66 -12.18
C SER A 130 -12.64 -15.21 -11.05
N VAL A 131 -12.77 -14.49 -9.92
CA VAL A 131 -13.53 -14.94 -8.73
C VAL A 131 -14.51 -13.86 -8.24
N THR A 132 -15.32 -14.15 -7.23
CA THR A 132 -16.35 -13.20 -6.76
C THR A 132 -15.77 -11.98 -6.04
N SER A 133 -14.81 -12.16 -5.15
CA SER A 133 -14.16 -11.06 -4.43
C SER A 133 -12.94 -11.55 -3.66
N VAL A 134 -11.99 -10.66 -3.44
CA VAL A 134 -10.82 -10.90 -2.58
C VAL A 134 -10.79 -9.85 -1.48
N TYR A 135 -10.52 -10.28 -0.25
CA TYR A 135 -10.32 -9.43 0.91
C TYR A 135 -8.83 -9.28 1.17
N VAL A 136 -8.38 -8.07 1.49
CA VAL A 136 -6.96 -7.78 1.72
C VAL A 136 -6.82 -6.92 2.97
N VAL A 137 -5.87 -7.26 3.83
CA VAL A 137 -5.39 -6.39 4.91
C VAL A 137 -3.91 -6.13 4.69
N ALA A 138 -3.49 -4.87 4.75
CA ALA A 138 -2.12 -4.47 4.46
C ALA A 138 -1.66 -3.36 5.40
N GLY A 139 -0.37 -3.28 5.71
CA GLY A 139 0.12 -2.25 6.62
C GLY A 139 1.63 -2.30 6.84
N PRO A 140 2.20 -1.29 7.51
CA PRO A 140 3.58 -1.32 7.96
C PRO A 140 3.77 -2.26 9.15
N VAL A 141 4.98 -2.76 9.30
CA VAL A 141 5.46 -3.50 10.47
C VAL A 141 6.62 -2.72 11.08
N LYS A 142 6.56 -2.50 12.40
CA LYS A 142 7.64 -1.87 13.17
C LYS A 142 8.16 -2.87 14.20
N PHE A 143 9.41 -3.30 14.06
CA PHE A 143 10.02 -4.24 14.98
C PHE A 143 10.28 -3.58 16.34
N ARG A 144 10.10 -4.32 17.44
CA ARG A 144 10.33 -3.77 18.79
C ARG A 144 11.77 -3.28 19.00
N GLN A 145 12.73 -3.81 18.25
CA GLN A 145 14.16 -3.45 18.32
C GLN A 145 14.47 -2.09 17.66
N SER A 146 13.67 -1.62 16.69
CA SER A 146 13.86 -0.33 16.04
C SER A 146 13.39 0.85 16.90
N ARG A 147 12.53 0.61 17.91
CA ARG A 147 12.08 1.63 18.89
C ARG A 147 13.20 2.23 19.75
N ASN A 148 14.37 1.58 19.83
CA ASN A 148 15.56 2.08 20.56
C ASN A 148 16.54 2.85 19.66
N ARG A 149 16.35 2.86 18.34
CA ARG A 149 17.13 3.72 17.45
C ARG A 149 16.50 5.10 17.50
N TYR A 150 17.29 6.11 17.87
CA TYR A 150 16.98 7.55 17.88
C TYR A 150 16.71 8.11 16.46
N ASP A 151 16.17 7.29 15.56
CA ASP A 151 15.69 7.70 14.26
C ASP A 151 14.19 7.99 14.41
N GLY A 152 13.89 9.25 14.71
CA GLY A 152 12.53 9.77 14.75
C GLY A 152 11.82 9.81 13.39
N SER A 153 12.31 9.15 12.34
CA SER A 153 11.69 9.16 11.01
C SER A 153 10.34 8.45 10.96
N GLY A 154 10.03 7.59 11.93
CA GLY A 154 8.78 6.83 11.96
C GLY A 154 8.64 5.83 10.80
N ARG A 155 9.73 5.54 10.07
CA ARG A 155 9.78 4.62 8.93
C ARG A 155 9.52 3.18 9.37
N ALA A 156 8.81 2.42 8.54
CA ALA A 156 8.50 1.02 8.82
C ALA A 156 9.71 0.13 8.51
N ASP A 157 9.91 -0.93 9.30
CA ASP A 157 10.98 -1.91 9.08
C ASP A 157 10.59 -2.93 7.99
N ALA A 158 9.29 -3.21 7.87
CA ALA A 158 8.73 -4.07 6.84
C ALA A 158 7.29 -3.64 6.53
N PHE A 159 6.68 -4.29 5.54
CA PHE A 159 5.28 -4.12 5.17
C PHE A 159 4.66 -5.50 5.00
N PHE A 160 3.38 -5.63 5.31
CA PHE A 160 2.65 -6.88 5.13
C PHE A 160 1.47 -6.69 4.20
N LYS A 161 1.07 -7.79 3.54
CA LYS A 161 -0.20 -7.89 2.83
C LYS A 161 -0.75 -9.30 3.00
N VAL A 162 -1.93 -9.41 3.60
CA VAL A 162 -2.66 -10.66 3.79
C VAL A 162 -3.87 -10.65 2.88
N VAL A 163 -4.00 -11.70 2.06
CA VAL A 163 -5.01 -11.85 1.03
C VAL A 163 -5.90 -13.04 1.38
N SER A 164 -7.22 -12.88 1.29
CA SER A 164 -8.19 -13.95 1.55
C SER A 164 -9.30 -13.98 0.50
N ASP A 165 -9.73 -15.19 0.13
CA ASP A 165 -10.92 -15.43 -0.70
C ASP A 165 -12.19 -15.70 0.15
N GLY A 166 -12.11 -15.49 1.47
CA GLY A 166 -13.18 -15.73 2.43
C GLY A 166 -13.15 -17.13 3.09
N LYS A 167 -12.25 -18.02 2.64
CA LYS A 167 -12.02 -19.34 3.28
C LYS A 167 -10.53 -19.63 3.48
N ARG A 168 -9.73 -19.20 2.53
CA ARG A 168 -8.28 -19.41 2.50
C ARG A 168 -7.56 -18.09 2.72
N VAL A 169 -6.32 -18.18 3.16
CA VAL A 169 -5.45 -17.03 3.35
C VAL A 169 -4.07 -17.25 2.75
N ALA A 170 -3.51 -16.20 2.16
CA ALA A 170 -2.14 -16.09 1.68
C ALA A 170 -1.52 -14.82 2.29
N ALA A 171 -0.38 -14.98 2.95
CA ALA A 171 0.28 -13.92 3.70
C ALA A 171 1.63 -13.58 3.05
N PHE A 172 1.94 -12.29 2.98
CA PHE A 172 3.19 -11.77 2.43
C PHE A 172 3.82 -10.75 3.36
N LEU A 173 5.13 -10.85 3.57
CA LEU A 173 5.92 -9.95 4.40
C LEU A 173 7.12 -9.43 3.61
N PHE A 174 7.16 -8.11 3.42
CA PHE A 174 8.12 -7.40 2.59
C PHE A 174 9.09 -6.61 3.45
N ASP A 175 10.37 -6.96 3.45
CA ASP A 175 11.40 -6.15 4.10
C ASP A 175 11.49 -4.75 3.44
N ALA A 176 11.60 -3.68 4.24
CA ALA A 176 11.64 -2.31 3.72
C ALA A 176 12.88 -2.02 2.84
N THR A 177 13.87 -2.91 2.81
CA THR A 177 15.07 -2.80 1.97
C THR A 177 14.98 -3.60 0.66
N LEU A 178 13.83 -4.23 0.36
CA LEU A 178 13.66 -5.03 -0.85
C LEU A 178 13.99 -4.25 -2.13
N PRO A 179 14.77 -4.84 -3.06
CA PRO A 179 15.09 -4.21 -4.33
C PRO A 179 13.88 -4.28 -5.28
N PRO A 180 13.83 -3.40 -6.31
CA PRO A 180 12.67 -3.33 -7.21
C PRO A 180 12.46 -4.56 -8.09
N HIS A 181 13.49 -5.37 -8.31
CA HIS A 181 13.40 -6.61 -9.09
C HIS A 181 13.04 -7.83 -8.24
N ALA A 182 12.85 -7.68 -6.92
CA ALA A 182 12.40 -8.76 -6.08
C ALA A 182 10.98 -9.19 -6.48
N HIS A 183 10.74 -10.50 -6.50
CA HIS A 183 9.41 -11.05 -6.79
C HIS A 183 8.62 -11.23 -5.50
N PHE A 184 7.31 -10.93 -5.54
CA PHE A 184 6.45 -11.05 -4.35
C PHE A 184 6.27 -12.50 -3.88
N CYS A 185 6.35 -13.49 -4.78
CA CYS A 185 6.31 -14.90 -4.39
C CYS A 185 7.49 -15.35 -3.53
N SER A 186 8.61 -14.62 -3.54
CA SER A 186 9.71 -14.89 -2.61
C SER A 186 9.48 -14.28 -1.22
N GLN A 187 8.36 -13.57 -1.02
CA GLN A 187 7.99 -12.86 0.21
C GLN A 187 6.81 -13.52 0.93
N ILE A 188 6.48 -14.78 0.59
CA ILE A 188 5.43 -15.53 1.27
C ILE A 188 5.81 -15.72 2.74
N SER A 189 4.84 -15.51 3.62
CA SER A 189 4.93 -15.67 5.07
C SER A 189 3.66 -16.38 5.56
N SER A 190 3.45 -16.43 6.88
CA SER A 190 2.26 -16.98 7.52
C SER A 190 1.41 -15.87 8.12
N LEU A 191 0.11 -16.12 8.27
CA LEU A 191 -0.80 -15.22 8.99
C LEU A 191 -0.30 -15.02 10.43
N THR A 192 0.07 -16.13 11.08
CA THR A 192 0.56 -16.15 12.46
C THR A 192 1.81 -15.27 12.62
N GLU A 193 2.77 -15.35 11.69
CA GLU A 193 3.99 -14.54 11.76
C GLU A 193 3.69 -13.03 11.66
N ILE A 194 2.73 -12.64 10.81
CA ILE A 194 2.33 -11.24 10.65
C ILE A 194 1.60 -10.76 11.91
N GLU A 195 0.66 -11.54 12.44
CA GLU A 195 -0.07 -11.23 13.68
C GLU A 195 0.88 -11.05 14.87
N ASP A 196 1.87 -11.94 15.01
CA ASP A 196 2.90 -11.84 16.06
C ASP A 196 3.74 -10.57 15.94
N LYS A 197 4.16 -10.21 14.71
CA LYS A 197 4.99 -9.01 14.46
C LYS A 197 4.22 -7.70 14.61
N THR A 198 2.93 -7.72 14.30
CA THR A 198 2.07 -6.51 14.35
C THR A 198 1.31 -6.38 15.67
N SER A 199 1.20 -7.47 16.44
CA SER A 199 0.30 -7.56 17.61
C SER A 199 -1.16 -7.28 17.25
N LEU A 200 -1.57 -7.66 16.04
CA LEU A 200 -2.94 -7.55 15.54
C LEU A 200 -3.55 -8.94 15.42
N ALA A 201 -4.88 -9.05 15.61
CA ALA A 201 -5.65 -10.20 15.16
C ALA A 201 -6.28 -9.85 13.81
N LEU A 202 -5.81 -10.50 12.74
CA LEU A 202 -6.24 -10.27 11.38
C LEU A 202 -7.32 -11.29 11.01
N PHE A 203 -8.46 -10.81 10.51
CA PHE A 203 -9.65 -11.64 10.25
C PHE A 203 -10.17 -12.41 11.50
N PRO A 204 -10.37 -11.74 12.65
CA PRO A 204 -10.65 -12.39 13.94
C PRO A 204 -11.93 -13.22 13.97
N ASP A 205 -12.91 -12.89 13.12
CA ASP A 205 -14.22 -13.57 13.06
C ASP A 205 -14.29 -14.64 11.94
N ALA A 206 -13.18 -14.91 11.25
CA ALA A 206 -13.15 -15.84 10.13
C ALA A 206 -12.32 -17.08 10.45
N GLU A 207 -12.88 -18.26 10.15
CA GLU A 207 -12.12 -19.52 10.16
C GLU A 207 -11.37 -19.65 8.82
N LEU A 208 -10.14 -19.14 8.77
CA LEU A 208 -9.30 -19.18 7.59
C LEU A 208 -8.25 -20.29 7.67
N SER A 209 -8.06 -21.02 6.58
CA SER A 209 -6.95 -21.97 6.43
C SER A 209 -5.83 -21.37 5.57
N GLU A 210 -4.59 -21.41 6.04
CA GLU A 210 -3.44 -21.13 5.17
C GLU A 210 -3.42 -22.12 4.01
N SER A 211 -3.26 -21.60 2.79
CA SER A 211 -3.44 -22.42 1.59
C SER A 211 -2.41 -22.12 0.52
N GLY A 212 -1.58 -23.12 0.23
CA GLY A 212 -0.72 -23.13 -0.95
C GLY A 212 -1.52 -22.89 -2.24
N ASP A 213 -2.75 -23.39 -2.34
CA ASP A 213 -3.58 -23.17 -3.52
C ASP A 213 -3.90 -21.70 -3.78
N LEU A 214 -4.11 -20.88 -2.74
CA LEU A 214 -4.37 -19.44 -2.92
C LEU A 214 -3.08 -18.71 -3.33
N VAL A 215 -1.94 -19.12 -2.79
CA VAL A 215 -0.62 -18.64 -3.22
C VAL A 215 -0.36 -18.97 -4.69
N VAL A 216 -0.70 -20.20 -5.13
CA VAL A 216 -0.61 -20.61 -6.54
C VAL A 216 -1.59 -19.82 -7.42
N ALA A 217 -2.81 -19.59 -6.93
CA ALA A 217 -3.80 -18.79 -7.65
C ALA A 217 -3.39 -17.31 -7.82
N LEU A 218 -2.51 -16.80 -6.94
CA LEU A 218 -1.84 -15.50 -7.08
C LEU A 218 -0.62 -15.54 -8.01
N GLY A 219 -0.37 -16.66 -8.69
CA GLY A 219 0.70 -16.80 -9.69
C GLY A 219 2.05 -17.21 -9.13
N CYS A 220 2.10 -17.72 -7.89
CA CYS A 220 3.35 -18.23 -7.31
C CYS A 220 3.58 -19.72 -7.62
N SER A 221 4.83 -20.08 -7.91
CA SER A 221 5.27 -21.44 -8.25
C SER A 221 6.56 -21.81 -7.53
#